data_AF-A0A538J8I7-F1
#
_entry.id   AF-A0A538J8I7-F1
#
_cell.length_a   1.000
_cell.length_b   1.000
_cell.length_c   1.000
_cell.angle_alpha   90.00
_cell.angle_beta   90.00
_cell.angle_gamma   90.00
#
_symmetry.space_group_name_H-M   'P 1'
#
loop_
_entity.id
_entity.type
_entity.pdbx_description
1 polymer ?
#
loop_
_entity_poly.entity_id
_entity_poly.type
_entity_poly.pdbx_seq_one_letter_code
_entity_poly.pdbx_strand_id
1 'polypeptide(L)'
;MEQFDEARDATRRTRLANERTYLAWLRTGLTVLAVAVGAGKIAPGVVKGSSWPYEALGSGFGLLGIAFVAYAYVRQRQVETALREGRYAPLDDRVALGLTAAAAVLGIATVVLVIATD
;
A
#
# COMPACT_ATOMS: atom_id res chain seq x y z
N MET A 1 -27.63 9.90 30.93
CA MET A 1 -27.50 10.41 29.54
C MET A 1 -26.04 10.56 29.13
N GLU A 2 -25.15 11.02 30.01
CA GLU A 2 -23.70 11.19 29.75
C GLU A 2 -23.00 9.91 29.23
N GLN A 3 -23.28 8.74 29.81
CA GLN A 3 -22.64 7.47 29.40
C GLN A 3 -23.00 7.04 27.96
N PHE A 4 -24.21 7.39 27.48
CA PHE A 4 -24.61 7.13 26.09
C PHE A 4 -23.93 8.09 25.12
N ASP A 5 -23.71 9.35 25.52
CA ASP A 5 -22.97 10.32 24.71
C ASP A 5 -21.49 9.95 24.59
N GLU A 6 -20.88 9.51 25.68
CA GLU A 6 -19.49 9.07 25.71
C GLU A 6 -19.24 7.83 24.83
N ALA A 7 -20.15 6.85 24.88
CA ALA A 7 -20.09 5.66 24.03
C ALA A 7 -20.25 5.99 22.53
N ARG A 8 -21.15 6.94 22.18
CA ARG A 8 -21.29 7.42 20.79
C ARG A 8 -20.06 8.18 20.33
N ASP A 9 -19.47 9.02 21.18
CA ASP A 9 -18.26 9.78 20.82
C ASP A 9 -17.05 8.86 20.61
N ALA A 10 -16.87 7.87 21.49
CA ALA A 10 -15.84 6.84 21.34
C ALA A 10 -15.98 6.10 20.00
N THR A 11 -17.20 5.70 19.62
CA THR A 11 -17.47 5.01 18.34
C THR A 11 -17.23 5.92 17.13
N ARG A 12 -17.55 7.21 17.23
CA ARG A 12 -17.27 8.19 16.17
C ARG A 12 -15.76 8.34 15.96
N ARG A 13 -15.00 8.44 17.05
CA ARG A 13 -13.53 8.62 17.00
C ARG A 13 -12.81 7.41 16.40
N THR A 14 -13.24 6.20 16.72
CA THR A 14 -12.66 4.97 16.13
C THR A 14 -12.95 4.87 14.65
N ARG A 15 -14.15 5.25 14.21
CA ARG A 15 -14.50 5.31 12.78
C ARG A 15 -13.62 6.29 12.01
N LEU A 16 -13.45 7.52 12.52
CA LEU A 16 -12.58 8.52 11.90
C LEU A 16 -11.10 8.07 11.88
N ALA A 17 -10.65 7.31 12.87
CA ALA A 17 -9.30 6.72 12.86
C ALA A 17 -9.12 5.66 11.75
N ASN A 18 -10.14 4.82 11.52
CA ASN A 18 -10.11 3.84 10.44
C ASN A 18 -10.14 4.49 9.06
N GLU A 19 -10.94 5.54 8.86
CA GLU A 19 -10.95 6.30 7.61
C GLU A 19 -9.58 6.92 7.31
N ARG A 20 -8.90 7.49 8.31
CA ARG A 20 -7.52 8.01 8.15
C ARG A 20 -6.54 6.91 7.77
N THR A 21 -6.68 5.73 8.35
CA THR A 21 -5.83 4.59 8.04
C THR A 21 -6.07 4.15 6.59
N TYR A 22 -7.34 4.01 6.17
CA TYR A 22 -7.70 3.70 4.79
C TYR A 22 -7.10 4.70 3.79
N LEU A 23 -7.22 6.00 4.05
CA LEU A 23 -6.64 7.04 3.19
C LEU A 23 -5.10 6.99 3.17
N ALA A 24 -4.46 6.58 4.26
CA ALA A 24 -3.01 6.36 4.28
C ALA A 24 -2.62 5.19 3.36
N TRP A 25 -3.35 4.07 3.40
CA TRP A 25 -3.13 2.94 2.50
C TRP A 25 -3.34 3.30 1.02
N LEU A 26 -4.40 4.04 0.71
CA LEU A 26 -4.64 4.54 -0.65
C LEU A 26 -3.50 5.43 -1.14
N ARG A 27 -3.04 6.36 -0.30
CA ARG A 27 -1.94 7.27 -0.64
C ARG A 27 -0.67 6.48 -0.95
N THR A 28 -0.31 5.52 -0.10
CA THR A 28 0.86 4.67 -0.32
C THR A 28 0.75 3.89 -1.64
N GLY A 29 -0.42 3.30 -1.93
CA GLY A 29 -0.66 2.61 -3.20
C GLY A 29 -0.48 3.53 -4.42
N LEU A 30 -1.03 4.75 -4.37
CA LEU A 30 -0.87 5.75 -5.44
C LEU A 30 0.59 6.20 -5.61
N THR A 31 1.33 6.40 -4.51
CA THR A 31 2.76 6.72 -4.57
C THR A 31 3.56 5.60 -5.23
N VAL A 32 3.28 4.34 -4.88
CA VAL A 32 3.96 3.19 -5.49
C VAL A 32 3.62 3.07 -6.98
N LEU A 33 2.37 3.36 -7.39
CA LEU A 33 2.00 3.44 -8.81
C LEU A 33 2.74 4.57 -9.55
N ALA A 34 2.94 5.73 -8.92
CA ALA A 34 3.73 6.80 -9.52
C ALA A 34 5.20 6.38 -9.71
N VAL A 35 5.79 5.69 -8.71
CA VAL A 35 7.13 5.10 -8.80
C VAL A 35 7.20 4.05 -9.93
N ALA A 36 6.18 3.22 -10.09
CA ALA A 36 6.09 2.24 -11.17
C ALA A 36 6.20 2.88 -12.56
N VAL A 37 5.48 3.98 -12.77
CA VAL A 37 5.53 4.74 -14.03
C VAL A 37 6.91 5.37 -14.21
N GLY A 38 7.49 5.95 -13.16
CA GLY A 38 8.84 6.53 -13.20
C GLY A 38 9.91 5.48 -13.55
N ALA A 39 9.91 4.35 -12.87
CA ALA A 39 10.86 3.27 -13.09
C ALA A 39 10.67 2.62 -14.48
N GLY A 40 9.44 2.35 -14.90
CA GLY A 40 9.17 1.61 -16.14
C GLY A 40 9.25 2.45 -17.43
N LYS A 41 8.98 3.76 -17.37
CA LYS A 41 8.90 4.62 -18.57
C LYS A 41 9.97 5.71 -18.60
N ILE A 42 10.35 6.27 -17.45
CA ILE A 42 11.27 7.42 -17.41
C ILE A 42 12.72 6.96 -17.34
N ALA A 43 13.04 6.01 -16.46
CA ALA A 43 14.42 5.53 -16.28
C ALA A 43 15.08 4.95 -17.55
N PRO A 44 14.39 4.16 -18.41
CA PRO A 44 14.99 3.65 -19.65
C PRO A 44 15.42 4.74 -20.65
N GLY A 45 14.79 5.93 -20.59
CA GLY A 45 15.12 7.04 -21.50
C GLY A 45 16.38 7.82 -21.11
N VAL A 46 16.89 7.61 -19.90
CA VAL A 46 18.04 8.34 -19.34
C VAL A 46 19.31 7.47 -19.34
N VAL A 47 19.17 6.15 -19.20
CA VAL A 47 20.29 5.21 -19.06
C VAL A 47 20.65 4.59 -20.40
N LYS A 48 21.94 4.58 -20.74
CA LYS A 48 22.46 3.86 -21.93
C LYS A 48 22.59 2.38 -21.59
N GLY A 49 21.58 1.57 -21.91
CA GLY A 49 21.59 0.14 -21.59
C GLY A 49 20.33 -0.60 -22.04
N SER A 50 20.17 -1.83 -21.57
CA SER A 50 18.98 -2.65 -21.87
C SER A 50 17.77 -2.16 -21.08
N SER A 51 16.63 -1.91 -21.75
CA SER A 51 15.42 -1.33 -21.14
C SER A 51 14.57 -2.34 -20.35
N TRP A 52 14.71 -3.64 -20.65
CA TRP A 52 13.87 -4.69 -20.07
C TRP A 52 13.87 -4.76 -18.53
N PRO A 53 14.99 -4.51 -17.79
CA PRO A 53 14.97 -4.59 -16.33
C PRO A 53 14.12 -3.49 -15.70
N TYR A 54 14.15 -2.28 -16.26
CA TYR A 54 13.36 -1.14 -15.82
C TYR A 54 11.87 -1.36 -16.11
N GLU A 55 11.53 -1.92 -17.28
CA GLU A 55 10.15 -2.30 -17.62
C GLU A 55 9.60 -3.38 -16.68
N ALA A 56 10.43 -4.36 -16.31
CA ALA A 56 10.08 -5.40 -15.34
C ALA A 56 9.88 -4.83 -13.93
N LEU A 57 10.78 -3.94 -13.48
CA LEU A 57 10.63 -3.24 -12.18
C LEU A 57 9.39 -2.35 -12.16
N GLY A 58 9.15 -1.59 -13.21
CA GLY A 58 7.95 -0.77 -13.37
C GLY A 58 6.69 -1.62 -13.26
N SER A 59 6.65 -2.75 -13.95
CA SER A 59 5.53 -3.71 -13.84
C SER A 59 5.38 -4.27 -12.42
N GLY A 60 6.50 -4.61 -11.76
CA GLY A 60 6.51 -5.07 -10.36
C GLY A 60 5.96 -4.05 -9.37
N PHE A 61 6.43 -2.80 -9.43
CA PHE A 61 5.88 -1.71 -8.62
C PHE A 61 4.41 -1.44 -8.97
N GLY A 62 4.02 -1.56 -10.24
CA GLY A 62 2.63 -1.41 -10.68
C GLY A 62 1.71 -2.41 -9.99
N LEU A 63 2.08 -3.69 -10.02
CA LEU A 63 1.35 -4.76 -9.33
C LEU A 63 1.31 -4.54 -7.81
N LEU A 64 2.44 -4.13 -7.22
CA LEU A 64 2.50 -3.81 -5.79
C LEU A 64 1.58 -2.65 -5.42
N GLY A 65 1.54 -1.58 -6.21
CA GLY A 65 0.65 -0.44 -6.01
C GLY A 65 -0.82 -0.83 -6.11
N ILE A 66 -1.19 -1.65 -7.09
CA ILE A 66 -2.54 -2.23 -7.20
C ILE A 66 -2.87 -3.07 -5.97
N ALA A 67 -1.93 -3.89 -5.49
CA ALA A 67 -2.12 -4.72 -4.30
C ALA A 67 -2.36 -3.87 -3.05
N PHE A 68 -1.62 -2.76 -2.87
CA PHE A 68 -1.85 -1.81 -1.77
C PHE A 68 -3.25 -1.19 -1.83
N VAL A 69 -3.70 -0.75 -3.01
CA VAL A 69 -5.04 -0.15 -3.20
C VAL A 69 -6.15 -1.19 -2.95
N ALA A 70 -6.00 -2.40 -3.50
CA ALA A 70 -6.95 -3.48 -3.31
C ALA A 70 -7.04 -3.90 -1.83
N TYR A 71 -5.89 -4.04 -1.16
CA TYR A 71 -5.84 -4.37 0.27
C TYR A 71 -6.47 -3.27 1.13
N ALA A 72 -6.27 -1.99 0.79
CA ALA A 72 -6.94 -0.88 1.48
C ALA A 72 -8.46 -1.06 1.47
N TYR A 73 -9.03 -1.37 0.30
CA TYR A 73 -10.48 -1.58 0.15
C TYR A 73 -10.99 -2.82 0.88
N VAL A 74 -10.31 -3.95 0.74
CA VAL A 74 -10.66 -5.20 1.43
C VAL A 74 -10.60 -5.00 2.95
N ARG A 75 -9.57 -4.32 3.45
CA ARG A 75 -9.40 -4.07 4.87
C ARG A 75 -10.49 -3.15 5.41
N GLN A 76 -10.83 -2.08 4.68
CA GLN A 76 -11.93 -1.19 5.07
C GLN A 76 -13.23 -1.98 5.23
N ARG A 77 -13.55 -2.86 4.27
CA ARG A 77 -14.74 -3.73 4.33
C ARG A 77 -14.69 -4.69 5.52
N GLN A 78 -13.58 -5.37 5.75
CA GLN A 78 -13.41 -6.31 6.89
C GLN A 78 -13.60 -5.60 8.23
N VAL A 79 -13.02 -4.41 8.39
CA VAL A 79 -13.12 -3.62 9.62
C VAL A 79 -14.54 -3.09 9.81
N GLU A 80 -15.21 -2.65 8.76
CA GLU A 80 -16.60 -2.19 8.84
C GLU A 80 -17.55 -3.34 9.22
N THR A 81 -17.37 -4.53 8.65
CA THR A 81 -18.14 -5.72 9.03
C THR A 81 -17.88 -6.10 10.49
N ALA A 82 -16.62 -6.13 10.92
CA ALA A 82 -16.28 -6.46 12.31
C ALA A 82 -16.84 -5.43 13.31
N LEU A 83 -16.79 -4.14 12.98
CA LEU A 83 -17.41 -3.07 13.80
C LEU A 83 -18.92 -3.25 13.93
N ARG A 84 -19.62 -3.64 12.86
CA ARG A 84 -21.08 -3.91 12.90
C ARG A 84 -21.42 -5.08 13.82
N GLU A 85 -20.53 -6.05 13.94
CA GLU A 85 -20.69 -7.24 14.77
C GLU A 85 -20.10 -7.09 16.18
N GLY A 86 -19.53 -5.93 16.52
CA GLY A 86 -18.86 -5.69 17.80
C GLY A 86 -17.55 -6.49 17.98
N ARG A 87 -16.95 -6.97 16.89
CA ARG A 87 -15.74 -7.80 16.90
C ARG A 87 -14.49 -7.01 16.47
N TYR A 88 -13.32 -7.49 16.88
CA TYR A 88 -12.04 -6.95 16.47
C TYR A 88 -11.57 -7.60 15.16
N ALA A 89 -11.09 -6.80 14.20
CA ALA A 89 -10.49 -7.28 12.94
C ALA A 89 -8.95 -7.13 12.99
N PRO A 90 -8.21 -8.19 13.38
CA PRO A 90 -6.75 -8.15 13.41
C PRO A 90 -6.16 -7.97 12.01
N LEU A 91 -4.95 -7.43 11.94
CA LEU A 91 -4.15 -7.43 10.71
C LEU A 91 -3.89 -8.87 10.28
N ASP A 92 -4.05 -9.15 8.99
CA ASP A 92 -3.55 -10.40 8.44
C ASP A 92 -2.03 -10.27 8.27
N ASP A 93 -1.29 -10.83 9.22
CA ASP A 93 0.18 -10.76 9.28
C ASP A 93 0.83 -11.33 8.02
N ARG A 94 0.19 -12.31 7.35
CA ARG A 94 0.74 -12.90 6.12
C ARG A 94 0.70 -11.90 4.97
N VAL A 95 -0.41 -11.16 4.85
CA VAL A 95 -0.56 -10.15 3.80
C VAL A 95 0.36 -8.96 4.08
N ALA A 96 0.43 -8.52 5.34
CA ALA A 96 1.34 -7.45 5.76
C ALA A 96 2.80 -7.82 5.44
N LEU A 97 3.24 -9.02 5.85
CA LEU A 97 4.58 -9.52 5.57
C LEU A 97 4.85 -9.63 4.06
N GLY A 98 3.88 -10.14 3.29
CA GLY A 98 4.01 -10.27 1.84
C GLY A 98 4.18 -8.92 1.13
N LEU A 99 3.37 -7.92 1.47
CA LEU A 99 3.48 -6.57 0.91
C LEU A 99 4.80 -5.90 1.30
N THR A 100 5.23 -6.03 2.56
CA THR A 100 6.51 -5.49 3.04
C THR A 100 7.70 -6.16 2.35
N ALA A 101 7.68 -7.49 2.23
CA ALA A 101 8.74 -8.24 1.55
C ALA A 101 8.82 -7.87 0.06
N ALA A 102 7.67 -7.79 -0.64
CA ALA A 102 7.64 -7.38 -2.04
C ALA A 102 8.17 -5.96 -2.25
N ALA A 103 7.79 -5.01 -1.38
CA ALA A 103 8.30 -3.64 -1.41
C ALA A 103 9.83 -3.60 -1.19
N ALA A 104 10.33 -4.36 -0.22
CA ALA A 104 11.77 -4.44 0.06
C ALA A 104 12.54 -5.04 -1.11
N VAL A 105 12.06 -6.15 -1.69
CA VAL A 105 12.71 -6.81 -2.83
C VAL A 105 12.77 -5.88 -4.04
N LEU A 106 11.66 -5.21 -4.40
CA LEU A 106 11.63 -4.28 -5.53
C LEU A 106 12.53 -3.05 -5.28
N GLY A 107 12.54 -2.53 -4.05
CA GLY A 107 13.43 -1.44 -3.65
C GLY A 107 14.91 -1.80 -3.79
N ILE A 108 15.31 -2.96 -3.25
CA ILE A 108 16.69 -3.48 -3.36
C ILE A 108 17.05 -3.70 -4.83
N ALA A 109 16.18 -4.35 -5.61
CA ALA A 109 16.42 -4.59 -7.03
C ALA A 109 16.61 -3.28 -7.82
N THR A 110 15.85 -2.23 -7.47
CA THR A 110 16.02 -0.90 -8.07
C THR A 110 17.38 -0.29 -7.72
N VAL A 111 17.80 -0.35 -6.46
CA VAL A 111 19.11 0.17 -6.03
C VAL A 111 20.25 -0.57 -6.71
N VAL A 112 20.19 -1.91 -6.75
CA VAL A 112 21.21 -2.75 -7.42
C VAL A 112 21.28 -2.42 -8.91
N LEU A 113 20.11 -2.30 -9.56
CA LEU A 113 20.06 -1.97 -10.98
C LEU A 113 20.75 -0.63 -11.26
N VAL A 114 20.38 0.42 -10.50
CA VAL A 114 20.96 1.76 -10.65
C VAL A 114 22.47 1.74 -10.46
N ILE A 115 22.98 1.10 -9.40
CA ILE A 115 24.43 0.99 -9.16
C ILE A 115 25.14 0.22 -10.26
N ALA A 116 24.51 -0.82 -10.83
CA ALA A 116 25.10 -1.62 -11.89
C ALA A 116 25.07 -0.95 -13.28
N THR A 117 24.29 0.13 -13.44
CA THR A 117 24.17 0.87 -14.71
C THR A 117 24.88 2.22 -14.73
N ASP A 118 25.40 2.69 -13.58
CA ASP A 118 26.40 3.76 -13.45
C ASP A 118 27.82 3.22 -13.67
#